data_AF-A0AAE3KS37-F1
#
_entry.id   AF-A0AAE3KS37-F1
#
_cell.length_a   1.000
_cell.length_b   1.000
_cell.length_c   1.000
_cell.angle_alpha   90.00
_cell.angle_beta   90.00
_cell.angle_gamma   90.00
#
_symmetry.space_group_name_H-M   'P 1'
#
loop_
_entity.id
_entity.type
_entity.pdbx_description
1 polymer ?
#
loop_
_entity_poly.entity_id
_entity_poly.type
_entity_poly.pdbx_seq_one_letter_code
_entity_poly.pdbx_strand_id
1 'polypeptide(L)'
;MSEPAVPLFARLPEVYRTYDAEQQPAGQLRAYLAAVEAAFDPVHANIGQLYEDLFIETCDDWAIPYIADLLGTTHLKGDARNLRADVADTIALRRRKGTLGAIERLAVNLTGWACRAVELYQNLGWTQHLNHQRADAGGAPPYADAALTRFHVPRGGTAPLRDPALLALRGTPFDPLMYTADVKPGIDHQRHINLPNLAIFLWRLAAYRLPRVRPLVKGVSDLGPPPAGLARFVVRIDLHPLDLPVRLFNTSRPGFLEPGTSGGIVSPLTQADAVPGPLLRARLDSGTVAGNPESYVQVDYFNATASPPTGLDLGDVGLHLFLPQTLLPLLVPPPPQTQWLWRYRGDNLCAWEGGLRRAVSSGEIVVDPVLGRLVIGLDSAAQAAQLASANGSGFDARFFASFTYAAPGPVGAHPVSRRVDAAGAVDRRIVGDVAGGISLPAAPNGLAGNG
;
A
#
# COMPACT_ATOMS: atom_id res chain seq x y z
N MET A 1 28.61 14.02 -5.59
CA MET A 1 29.12 14.75 -4.40
C MET A 1 29.41 16.16 -4.86
N SER A 2 28.60 17.14 -4.50
CA SER A 2 28.89 18.55 -4.84
C SER A 2 30.00 19.02 -3.92
N GLU A 3 31.25 19.04 -4.39
CA GLU A 3 32.27 19.81 -3.69
C GLU A 3 31.81 21.28 -3.65
N PRO A 4 31.86 21.95 -2.49
CA PRO A 4 31.51 23.36 -2.42
C PRO A 4 32.52 24.15 -3.27
N ALA A 5 32.02 24.93 -4.22
CA ALA A 5 32.84 25.81 -5.04
C ALA A 5 33.65 26.75 -4.13
N VAL A 6 34.98 26.56 -4.10
CA VAL A 6 35.89 27.40 -3.31
C VAL A 6 36.08 28.72 -4.06
N PRO A 7 35.72 29.88 -3.44
CA PRO A 7 35.80 31.17 -4.11
C PRO A 7 37.21 31.49 -4.60
N LEU A 8 37.35 32.13 -5.75
CA LEU A 8 38.64 32.44 -6.37
C LEU A 8 39.55 33.24 -5.44
N PHE A 9 38.99 34.20 -4.69
CA PHE A 9 39.73 34.95 -3.67
C PHE A 9 40.28 34.05 -2.55
N ALA A 10 39.57 32.99 -2.17
CA ALA A 10 40.01 32.04 -1.16
C ALA A 10 41.13 31.11 -1.65
N ARG A 11 41.30 30.97 -2.97
CA ARG A 11 42.41 30.23 -3.59
C ARG A 11 43.71 31.03 -3.64
N LEU A 12 43.66 32.34 -3.43
CA LEU A 12 44.86 33.16 -3.40
C LEU A 12 45.68 32.91 -2.13
N PRO A 13 47.04 32.98 -2.22
CA PRO A 13 47.90 32.98 -1.05
C PRO A 13 47.47 34.05 -0.04
N GLU A 14 47.60 33.74 1.24
CA GLU A 14 47.18 34.61 2.36
C GLU A 14 47.78 36.01 2.28
N VAL A 15 49.05 36.11 1.85
CA VAL A 15 49.77 37.38 1.67
C VAL A 15 48.97 38.39 0.84
N TYR A 16 48.36 37.97 -0.28
CA TYR A 16 47.58 38.88 -1.13
C TYR A 16 46.22 39.24 -0.53
N ARG A 17 45.64 38.36 0.29
CA ARG A 17 44.38 38.62 1.00
C ARG A 17 44.59 39.64 2.13
N THR A 18 45.73 39.58 2.81
CA THR A 18 46.15 40.57 3.81
C THR A 18 46.39 41.92 3.15
N TYR A 19 47.16 41.97 2.06
CA TYR A 19 47.42 43.24 1.36
C TYR A 19 46.15 43.89 0.79
N ASP A 20 45.17 43.13 0.31
CA ASP A 20 43.88 43.68 -0.17
C ASP A 20 43.03 44.28 0.97
N ALA A 21 43.15 43.72 2.18
CA ALA A 21 42.48 44.27 3.37
C ALA A 21 43.12 45.58 3.85
N GLU A 22 44.41 45.79 3.57
CA GLU A 22 45.17 46.98 3.95
C GLU A 22 45.02 48.16 2.96
N GLN A 23 44.46 47.93 1.76
CA GLN A 23 44.21 49.00 0.77
C GLN A 23 43.08 49.96 1.19
N GLN A 24 43.06 51.17 0.60
CA GLN A 24 41.98 52.14 0.80
C GLN A 24 41.37 52.58 -0.54
N PRO A 25 40.08 52.26 -0.81
CA PRO A 25 39.19 51.40 -0.02
C PRO A 25 39.65 49.93 0.03
N ALA A 26 39.34 49.24 1.13
CA ALA A 26 39.72 47.83 1.34
C ALA A 26 38.88 46.87 0.48
N GLY A 27 39.44 45.71 0.11
CA GLY A 27 38.70 44.66 -0.56
C GLY A 27 38.48 44.87 -2.07
N GLN A 28 39.28 45.71 -2.71
CA GLN A 28 39.17 46.00 -4.14
C GLN A 28 39.49 44.77 -4.99
N LEU A 29 40.53 44.01 -4.65
CA LEU A 29 40.88 42.77 -5.33
C LEU A 29 39.79 41.71 -5.12
N ARG A 30 39.26 41.60 -3.89
CA ARG A 30 38.11 40.72 -3.61
C ARG A 30 36.89 41.10 -4.47
N ALA A 31 36.55 42.39 -4.56
CA ALA A 31 35.42 42.85 -5.35
C ALA A 31 35.62 42.61 -6.86
N TYR A 32 36.83 42.85 -7.37
CA TYR A 32 37.20 42.55 -8.74
C TYR A 32 37.09 41.05 -9.05
N LEU A 33 37.68 40.20 -8.20
CA LEU A 33 37.63 38.75 -8.40
C LEU A 33 36.22 38.19 -8.24
N ALA A 34 35.38 38.75 -7.37
CA ALA A 34 33.97 38.38 -7.27
C ALA A 34 33.20 38.69 -8.56
N ALA A 35 33.49 39.83 -9.21
CA ALA A 35 32.88 40.16 -10.50
C ALA A 35 33.34 39.21 -11.62
N VAL A 36 34.62 38.79 -11.59
CA VAL A 36 35.15 37.77 -12.51
C VAL A 36 34.52 36.41 -12.25
N GLU A 37 34.42 36.00 -10.99
CA GLU A 37 33.84 34.74 -10.55
C GLU A 37 32.39 34.57 -11.02
N ALA A 38 31.59 35.64 -10.96
CA ALA A 38 30.22 35.63 -11.49
C ALA A 38 30.12 35.21 -12.98
N ALA A 39 31.16 35.46 -13.78
CA ALA A 39 31.23 35.01 -15.17
C ALA A 39 31.83 33.60 -15.32
N PHE A 40 32.72 33.19 -14.41
CA PHE A 40 33.35 31.86 -14.43
C PHE A 40 32.46 30.75 -13.85
N ASP A 41 31.64 31.07 -12.85
CA ASP A 41 30.72 30.13 -12.21
C ASP A 41 29.82 29.39 -13.21
N PRO A 42 29.12 30.04 -14.16
CA PRO A 42 28.30 29.33 -15.14
C PRO A 42 29.14 28.46 -16.08
N VAL A 43 30.39 28.84 -16.38
CA VAL A 43 31.31 28.03 -17.20
C VAL A 43 31.74 26.78 -16.43
N HIS A 44 32.10 26.93 -15.16
CA HIS A 44 32.48 25.80 -14.32
C HIS A 44 31.30 24.85 -14.08
N ALA A 45 30.11 25.40 -13.85
CA ALA A 45 28.87 24.62 -13.75
C ALA A 45 28.56 23.88 -15.06
N ASN A 46 28.74 24.53 -16.22
CA ASN A 46 28.55 23.89 -17.52
C ASN A 46 29.56 22.76 -17.73
N ILE A 47 30.85 22.95 -17.40
CA ILE A 47 31.85 21.88 -17.47
C ILE A 47 31.46 20.72 -16.55
N GLY A 48 31.01 21.01 -15.34
CA GLY A 48 30.48 20.00 -14.42
C GLY A 48 29.31 19.24 -15.03
N GLN A 49 28.35 19.95 -15.62
CA GLN A 49 27.21 19.36 -16.30
C GLN A 49 27.63 18.49 -17.49
N LEU A 50 28.63 18.89 -18.28
CA LEU A 50 29.16 18.07 -19.39
C LEU A 50 29.73 16.72 -18.90
N TYR A 51 30.29 16.66 -17.69
CA TYR A 51 30.70 15.39 -17.09
C TYR A 51 29.49 14.57 -16.62
N GLU A 52 28.48 15.21 -16.03
CA GLU A 52 27.22 14.55 -15.66
C GLU A 52 26.47 14.03 -16.91
N ASP A 53 26.60 14.71 -18.05
CA ASP A 53 26.02 14.32 -19.35
C ASP A 53 26.57 13.00 -19.89
N LEU A 54 27.68 12.49 -19.34
CA LEU A 54 28.21 11.16 -19.67
C LEU A 54 27.41 10.03 -19.01
N PHE A 55 26.61 10.31 -17.98
CA PHE A 55 25.89 9.31 -17.21
C PHE A 55 24.37 9.50 -17.36
N ILE A 56 23.68 8.44 -17.77
CA ILE A 56 22.24 8.51 -18.03
C ILE A 56 21.42 8.97 -16.82
N GLU A 57 21.86 8.69 -15.58
CA GLU A 57 21.12 9.07 -14.38
C GLU A 57 21.18 10.56 -14.07
N THR A 58 22.23 11.26 -14.51
CA THR A 58 22.52 12.65 -14.13
C THR A 58 22.63 13.62 -15.31
N CYS A 59 22.66 13.11 -16.54
CA CYS A 59 22.73 13.92 -17.75
C CYS A 59 21.56 14.90 -17.89
N ASP A 60 21.71 15.93 -18.70
CA ASP A 60 20.59 16.73 -19.14
C ASP A 60 19.68 15.95 -20.11
N ASP A 61 18.42 16.36 -20.21
CA ASP A 61 17.41 15.65 -21.00
C ASP A 61 17.75 15.59 -22.50
N TRP A 62 18.52 16.56 -23.02
CA TRP A 62 18.96 16.59 -24.41
C TRP A 62 19.97 15.48 -24.73
N ALA A 63 20.74 15.00 -23.75
CA ALA A 63 21.79 13.99 -23.93
C ALA A 63 21.22 12.55 -24.00
N ILE A 64 20.04 12.32 -23.41
CA ILE A 64 19.35 11.02 -23.40
C ILE A 64 19.31 10.35 -24.79
N PRO A 65 18.83 11.00 -25.88
CA PRO A 65 18.79 10.38 -27.20
C PRO A 65 20.18 9.98 -27.74
N TYR A 66 21.24 10.71 -27.40
CA TYR A 66 22.59 10.36 -27.87
C TYR A 66 23.14 9.14 -27.14
N ILE A 67 22.86 9.00 -25.84
CA ILE A 67 23.21 7.80 -25.06
C ILE A 67 22.37 6.60 -25.57
N ALA A 68 21.09 6.82 -25.88
CA ALA A 68 20.22 5.86 -26.53
C ALA A 68 20.81 5.32 -27.85
N ASP A 69 21.30 6.20 -28.72
CA ASP A 69 21.92 5.81 -30.00
C ASP A 69 23.17 4.95 -29.79
N LEU A 70 24.00 5.26 -28.79
CA LEU A 70 25.18 4.45 -28.45
C LEU A 70 24.78 3.02 -28.04
N LEU A 71 23.66 2.88 -27.33
CA LEU A 71 23.11 1.59 -26.95
C LEU A 71 22.26 0.95 -28.08
N GLY A 72 21.95 1.67 -29.14
CA GLY A 72 21.04 1.25 -30.20
C GLY A 72 19.62 1.01 -29.69
N THR A 73 19.11 1.87 -28.81
CA THR A 73 17.71 1.81 -28.37
C THR A 73 16.79 2.48 -29.39
N THR A 74 15.52 2.11 -29.37
CA THR A 74 14.52 2.79 -30.21
C THR A 74 14.08 4.06 -29.51
N HIS A 75 14.07 5.18 -30.24
CA HIS A 75 13.58 6.45 -29.71
C HIS A 75 12.08 6.39 -29.48
N LEU A 76 11.68 6.52 -28.22
CA LEU A 76 10.29 6.61 -27.80
C LEU A 76 9.91 8.06 -27.55
N LYS A 77 8.60 8.35 -27.62
CA LYS A 77 8.05 9.62 -27.15
C LYS A 77 7.59 9.48 -25.71
N GLY A 78 7.95 10.44 -24.86
CA GLY A 78 7.54 10.47 -23.46
C GLY A 78 8.30 11.53 -22.69
N ASP A 79 8.03 11.61 -21.39
CA ASP A 79 8.74 12.51 -20.49
C ASP A 79 10.17 12.02 -20.26
N ALA A 80 11.10 12.95 -20.04
CA ALA A 80 12.52 12.64 -19.92
C ALA A 80 12.83 11.59 -18.84
N ARG A 81 12.10 11.59 -17.72
CA ARG A 81 12.22 10.57 -16.65
C ARG A 81 12.01 9.15 -17.16
N ASN A 82 11.00 8.92 -18.01
CA ASN A 82 10.68 7.58 -18.51
C ASN A 82 11.67 7.15 -19.59
N LEU A 83 12.08 8.08 -20.46
CA LEU A 83 13.09 7.83 -21.49
C LEU A 83 14.45 7.49 -20.84
N ARG A 84 14.83 8.23 -19.80
CA ARG A 84 16.03 7.99 -19.01
C ARG A 84 16.04 6.57 -18.42
N ALA A 85 14.94 6.17 -17.78
CA ALA A 85 14.81 4.82 -17.20
C ALA A 85 14.86 3.70 -18.25
N ASP A 86 14.26 3.90 -19.43
CA ASP A 86 14.32 2.93 -20.53
C ASP A 86 15.76 2.76 -21.07
N VAL A 87 16.46 3.87 -21.30
CA VAL A 87 17.85 3.87 -21.76
C VAL A 87 18.78 3.24 -20.72
N ALA A 88 18.64 3.64 -19.45
CA ALA A 88 19.46 3.10 -18.35
C ALA A 88 19.35 1.58 -18.23
N ASP A 89 18.14 1.04 -18.39
CA ASP A 89 17.87 -0.38 -18.19
C ASP A 89 18.07 -1.25 -19.42
N THR A 90 18.42 -0.65 -20.56
CA THR A 90 18.53 -1.34 -21.85
C THR A 90 19.42 -2.58 -21.78
N ILE A 91 20.60 -2.48 -21.16
CA ILE A 91 21.54 -3.61 -21.06
C ILE A 91 20.93 -4.72 -20.19
N ALA A 92 20.32 -4.37 -19.06
CA ALA A 92 19.69 -5.33 -18.16
C ALA A 92 18.51 -6.04 -18.83
N LEU A 93 17.68 -5.31 -19.56
CA LEU A 93 16.54 -5.83 -20.32
C LEU A 93 17.00 -6.79 -21.42
N ARG A 94 18.05 -6.44 -22.18
CA ARG A 94 18.60 -7.32 -23.23
C ARG A 94 19.16 -8.62 -22.68
N ARG A 95 19.88 -8.57 -21.55
CA ARG A 95 20.41 -9.76 -20.88
C ARG A 95 19.33 -10.69 -20.31
N ARG A 96 18.13 -10.17 -20.06
CA ARG A 96 16.99 -10.89 -19.49
C ARG A 96 15.82 -11.07 -20.47
N LYS A 97 16.09 -10.92 -21.78
CA LYS A 97 15.08 -11.03 -22.82
C LYS A 97 14.35 -12.37 -22.71
N GLY A 98 13.01 -12.33 -22.78
CA GLY A 98 12.16 -13.52 -22.65
C GLY A 98 11.79 -13.90 -21.21
N THR A 99 12.17 -13.11 -20.20
CA THR A 99 11.75 -13.32 -18.82
C THR A 99 10.61 -12.37 -18.43
N LEU A 100 9.71 -12.81 -17.53
CA LEU A 100 8.62 -11.97 -17.01
C LEU A 100 9.13 -10.71 -16.32
N GLY A 101 10.20 -10.83 -15.53
CA GLY A 101 10.81 -9.69 -14.84
C GLY A 101 11.35 -8.61 -15.77
N ALA A 102 11.77 -8.96 -17.00
CA ALA A 102 12.16 -7.96 -18.00
C ALA A 102 10.96 -7.16 -18.51
N ILE A 103 9.82 -7.83 -18.72
CA ILE A 103 8.57 -7.19 -19.14
C ILE A 103 8.05 -6.28 -18.02
N GLU A 104 8.10 -6.76 -16.78
CA GLU A 104 7.68 -5.97 -15.63
C GLU A 104 8.54 -4.71 -15.46
N ARG A 105 9.87 -4.85 -15.55
CA ARG A 105 10.80 -3.72 -15.48
C ARG A 105 10.55 -2.70 -16.60
N LEU A 106 10.41 -3.17 -17.84
CA LEU A 106 10.12 -2.29 -18.98
C LEU A 106 8.79 -1.55 -18.81
N ALA A 107 7.73 -2.24 -18.36
CA ALA A 107 6.45 -1.62 -18.12
C ALA A 107 6.53 -0.53 -17.04
N VAL A 108 7.28 -0.76 -15.96
CA VAL A 108 7.49 0.25 -14.90
C VAL A 108 8.30 1.44 -15.42
N ASN A 109 9.32 1.23 -16.24
CA ASN A 109 10.12 2.31 -16.81
C ASN A 109 9.30 3.25 -17.70
N LEU A 110 8.46 2.67 -18.55
CA LEU A 110 7.66 3.43 -19.51
C LEU A 110 6.42 4.07 -18.88
N THR A 111 5.82 3.44 -17.87
CA THR A 111 4.52 3.88 -17.30
C THR A 111 4.63 4.49 -15.92
N GLY A 112 5.72 4.22 -15.18
CA GLY A 112 5.83 4.51 -13.75
C GLY A 112 4.93 3.64 -12.87
N TRP A 113 4.12 2.75 -13.45
CA TRP A 113 3.17 1.94 -12.69
C TRP A 113 3.76 0.61 -12.25
N ALA A 114 3.41 0.19 -11.04
CA ALA A 114 3.71 -1.15 -10.57
C ALA A 114 2.96 -2.15 -11.43
N CYS A 115 3.63 -3.26 -11.74
CA CYS A 115 3.05 -4.24 -12.64
C CYS A 115 3.46 -5.68 -12.33
N ARG A 116 2.64 -6.61 -12.81
CA ARG A 116 2.90 -8.04 -12.74
C ARG A 116 2.56 -8.67 -14.07
N ALA A 117 3.53 -9.37 -14.65
CA ALA A 117 3.36 -10.13 -15.87
C ALA A 117 3.01 -11.58 -15.53
N VAL A 118 1.98 -12.12 -16.17
CA VAL A 118 1.49 -13.48 -15.94
C VAL A 118 1.34 -14.17 -17.29
N GLU A 119 2.04 -15.29 -17.46
CA GLU A 119 1.90 -16.14 -18.63
C GLU A 119 0.60 -16.94 -18.51
N LEU A 120 -0.35 -16.73 -19.42
CA LEU A 120 -1.68 -17.31 -19.26
C LEU A 120 -1.72 -18.81 -19.57
N TYR A 121 -0.72 -19.34 -20.27
CA TYR A 121 -0.55 -20.79 -20.41
C TYR A 121 -0.33 -21.50 -19.07
N GLN A 122 0.13 -20.78 -18.02
CA GLN A 122 0.26 -21.35 -16.68
C GLN A 122 -1.10 -21.71 -16.06
N ASN A 123 -2.12 -20.94 -16.41
CA ASN A 123 -3.51 -21.13 -15.99
C ASN A 123 -4.32 -21.99 -16.95
N LEU A 124 -3.73 -22.48 -18.05
CA LEU A 124 -4.45 -23.28 -19.03
C LEU A 124 -4.55 -24.74 -18.59
N GLY A 125 -5.76 -25.22 -18.36
CA GLY A 125 -6.05 -26.63 -18.13
C GLY A 125 -5.74 -27.47 -19.36
N TRP A 126 -4.83 -28.43 -19.22
CA TRP A 126 -4.42 -29.35 -20.28
C TRP A 126 -4.21 -30.77 -19.72
N THR A 127 -4.50 -31.77 -20.54
CA THR A 127 -4.26 -33.18 -20.20
C THR A 127 -2.76 -33.50 -20.32
N GLN A 128 -2.12 -33.91 -19.23
CA GLN A 128 -0.69 -34.20 -19.19
C GLN A 128 -0.42 -35.71 -19.33
N HIS A 129 0.68 -36.05 -19.99
CA HIS A 129 1.14 -37.43 -20.07
C HIS A 129 1.59 -37.93 -18.68
N LEU A 130 1.17 -39.14 -18.29
CA LEU A 130 1.41 -39.66 -16.93
C LEU A 130 2.90 -39.82 -16.59
N ASN A 131 3.74 -40.19 -17.55
CA ASN A 131 5.19 -40.31 -17.34
C ASN A 131 5.90 -38.95 -17.30
N HIS A 132 5.22 -37.86 -17.67
CA HIS A 132 5.83 -36.55 -17.80
C HIS A 132 4.84 -35.43 -17.46
N GLN A 133 4.49 -35.39 -16.18
CA GLN A 133 3.68 -34.32 -15.62
C GLN A 133 4.59 -33.07 -15.50
N ARG A 134 4.44 -32.13 -16.44
CA ARG A 134 5.26 -30.92 -16.68
C ARG A 134 6.60 -31.12 -17.39
N ALA A 135 6.54 -31.35 -18.70
CA ALA A 135 7.72 -31.34 -19.55
C ALA A 135 8.45 -29.99 -19.59
N ASP A 136 7.67 -28.92 -19.53
CA ASP A 136 8.08 -27.54 -19.69
C ASP A 136 8.77 -26.97 -18.44
N ALA A 137 8.38 -27.43 -17.25
CA ALA A 137 8.87 -26.87 -15.99
C ALA A 137 10.23 -27.44 -15.55
N GLY A 138 10.61 -28.63 -16.02
CA GLY A 138 11.82 -29.34 -15.61
C GLY A 138 11.82 -29.66 -14.10
N GLY A 139 11.47 -30.88 -13.71
CA GLY A 139 11.48 -31.27 -12.29
C GLY A 139 10.69 -32.53 -12.01
N ALA A 140 10.55 -32.85 -10.72
CA ALA A 140 9.72 -33.95 -10.28
C ALA A 140 8.23 -33.67 -10.58
N PRO A 141 7.45 -34.69 -10.95
CA PRO A 141 6.00 -34.57 -11.07
C PRO A 141 5.41 -33.90 -9.82
N PRO A 142 4.50 -32.92 -9.94
CA PRO A 142 3.97 -32.22 -8.78
C PRO A 142 3.40 -33.20 -7.75
N TYR A 143 2.70 -34.25 -8.19
CA TYR A 143 2.11 -35.28 -7.34
C TYR A 143 3.12 -36.23 -6.65
N ALA A 144 4.41 -36.12 -6.94
CA ALA A 144 5.47 -36.87 -6.25
C ALA A 144 5.92 -36.19 -4.94
N ASP A 145 5.52 -34.95 -4.70
CA ASP A 145 5.86 -34.23 -3.47
C ASP A 145 5.02 -34.72 -2.29
N ALA A 146 5.68 -35.31 -1.28
CA ALA A 146 5.05 -35.81 -0.07
C ALA A 146 4.44 -34.69 0.81
N ALA A 147 4.82 -33.42 0.60
CA ALA A 147 4.25 -32.27 1.29
C ALA A 147 2.92 -31.79 0.66
N LEU A 148 2.50 -32.34 -0.49
CA LEU A 148 1.24 -31.97 -1.10
C LEU A 148 0.06 -32.31 -0.19
N THR A 149 -0.71 -31.28 0.10
CA THR A 149 -2.00 -31.40 0.80
C THR A 149 -3.14 -31.06 -0.15
N ARG A 150 -4.37 -31.39 0.26
CA ARG A 150 -5.61 -31.01 -0.46
C ARG A 150 -5.81 -29.50 -0.66
N PHE A 151 -4.98 -28.66 -0.02
CA PHE A 151 -5.03 -27.21 -0.10
C PHE A 151 -4.02 -26.63 -1.09
N HIS A 152 -3.13 -27.45 -1.64
CA HIS A 152 -2.24 -27.05 -2.72
C HIS A 152 -2.97 -27.12 -4.07
N VAL A 153 -2.66 -26.16 -4.94
CA VAL A 153 -3.12 -26.16 -6.34
C VAL A 153 -1.93 -26.51 -7.25
N PRO A 154 -1.67 -27.80 -7.50
CA PRO A 154 -0.71 -28.17 -8.52
C PRO A 154 -1.26 -27.73 -9.88
N ARG A 155 -0.36 -27.38 -10.81
CA ARG A 155 -0.73 -27.01 -12.18
C ARG A 155 -1.43 -28.18 -12.87
N GLY A 156 -2.67 -27.96 -13.31
CA GLY A 156 -3.57 -29.00 -13.82
C GLY A 156 -4.45 -29.67 -12.75
N GLY A 157 -4.34 -29.25 -11.49
CA GLY A 157 -5.16 -29.72 -10.38
C GLY A 157 -6.51 -28.99 -10.27
N THR A 158 -7.33 -29.46 -9.33
CA THR A 158 -8.65 -28.90 -9.02
C THR A 158 -8.56 -27.81 -7.96
N ALA A 159 -9.46 -26.82 -8.02
CA ALA A 159 -9.53 -25.74 -7.02
C ALA A 159 -9.96 -26.28 -5.63
N PRO A 160 -9.26 -25.92 -4.53
CA PRO A 160 -9.62 -26.34 -3.18
C PRO A 160 -10.82 -25.52 -2.67
N LEU A 161 -12.02 -26.08 -2.78
CA LEU A 161 -13.26 -25.40 -2.35
C LEU A 161 -13.31 -25.06 -0.85
N ARG A 162 -12.46 -25.70 -0.04
CA ARG A 162 -12.38 -25.50 1.42
C ARG A 162 -11.37 -24.43 1.83
N ASP A 163 -10.70 -23.77 0.87
CA ASP A 163 -9.81 -22.65 1.14
C ASP A 163 -10.35 -21.36 0.48
N PRO A 164 -11.19 -20.59 1.18
CA PRO A 164 -11.75 -19.36 0.64
C PRO A 164 -10.67 -18.30 0.37
N ALA A 165 -9.56 -18.33 1.11
CA ALA A 165 -8.47 -17.36 0.98
C ALA A 165 -7.72 -17.55 -0.35
N LEU A 166 -7.51 -18.81 -0.77
CA LEU A 166 -6.98 -19.12 -2.10
C LEU A 166 -7.98 -18.78 -3.20
N LEU A 167 -9.26 -19.13 -3.03
CA LEU A 167 -10.31 -18.82 -4.02
C LEU A 167 -10.51 -17.32 -4.24
N ALA A 168 -10.23 -16.50 -3.23
CA ALA A 168 -10.30 -15.04 -3.37
C ALA A 168 -9.28 -14.47 -4.38
N LEU A 169 -8.24 -15.22 -4.75
CA LEU A 169 -7.26 -14.83 -5.77
C LEU A 169 -7.75 -15.09 -7.21
N ARG A 170 -8.92 -15.72 -7.39
CA ARG A 170 -9.48 -16.01 -8.72
C ARG A 170 -9.59 -14.74 -9.57
N GLY A 171 -9.04 -14.77 -10.78
CA GLY A 171 -9.06 -13.66 -11.73
C GLY A 171 -8.09 -12.52 -11.40
N THR A 172 -7.32 -12.62 -10.31
CA THR A 172 -6.28 -11.64 -9.95
C THR A 172 -4.94 -12.01 -10.62
N PRO A 173 -3.91 -11.13 -10.54
CA PRO A 173 -2.55 -11.43 -11.02
C PRO A 173 -1.86 -12.59 -10.28
N PHE A 174 -2.46 -13.08 -9.19
CA PHE A 174 -1.95 -14.15 -8.34
C PHE A 174 -2.82 -15.39 -8.38
N ASP A 175 -3.73 -15.46 -9.35
CA ASP A 175 -4.64 -16.58 -9.54
C ASP A 175 -3.87 -17.87 -9.92
N PRO A 176 -3.84 -18.90 -9.05
CA PRO A 176 -3.17 -20.16 -9.34
C PRO A 176 -4.10 -21.16 -10.05
N LEU A 177 -5.36 -20.80 -10.30
CA LEU A 177 -6.38 -21.74 -10.78
C LEU A 177 -6.26 -21.99 -12.29
N MET A 178 -6.76 -23.16 -12.68
CA MET A 178 -6.78 -23.59 -14.08
C MET A 178 -8.13 -23.27 -14.73
N TYR A 179 -8.10 -22.93 -16.01
CA TYR A 179 -9.25 -22.59 -16.83
C TYR A 179 -9.20 -23.34 -18.16
N THR A 180 -10.35 -23.46 -18.81
CA THR A 180 -10.44 -23.94 -20.19
C THR A 180 -9.83 -22.93 -21.15
N ALA A 181 -9.34 -23.41 -22.30
CA ALA A 181 -8.79 -22.54 -23.34
C ALA A 181 -9.83 -21.53 -23.82
N ASP A 182 -9.44 -20.26 -23.88
CA ASP A 182 -10.18 -19.22 -24.57
C ASP A 182 -9.46 -18.87 -25.88
N VAL A 183 -10.10 -19.21 -26.99
CA VAL A 183 -9.55 -19.01 -28.35
C VAL A 183 -9.90 -17.66 -28.94
N LYS A 184 -10.62 -16.81 -28.19
CA LYS A 184 -10.89 -15.43 -28.61
C LYS A 184 -9.60 -14.62 -28.68
N PRO A 185 -9.54 -13.62 -29.58
CA PRO A 185 -8.38 -12.76 -29.67
C PRO A 185 -8.26 -11.89 -28.41
N GLY A 186 -7.05 -11.80 -27.84
CA GLY A 186 -6.77 -11.09 -26.59
C GLY A 186 -6.71 -9.56 -26.72
N ILE A 187 -7.75 -8.95 -27.27
CA ILE A 187 -7.78 -7.52 -27.63
C ILE A 187 -8.65 -6.71 -26.67
N ASP A 188 -9.62 -7.36 -26.00
CA ASP A 188 -10.35 -6.73 -24.91
C ASP A 188 -9.53 -6.85 -23.61
N HIS A 189 -9.67 -5.91 -22.68
CA HIS A 189 -8.93 -5.91 -21.41
C HIS A 189 -9.31 -7.06 -20.47
N GLN A 190 -9.83 -8.17 -20.98
CA GLN A 190 -10.10 -9.40 -20.26
C GLN A 190 -8.93 -10.37 -20.35
N ARG A 191 -8.98 -11.34 -19.46
CA ARG A 191 -7.95 -12.36 -19.34
C ARG A 191 -8.33 -13.60 -20.14
N HIS A 192 -7.97 -13.61 -21.42
CA HIS A 192 -8.17 -14.77 -22.29
C HIS A 192 -7.10 -15.83 -22.05
N ILE A 193 -7.47 -16.93 -21.42
CA ILE A 193 -6.54 -18.00 -21.03
C ILE A 193 -6.15 -18.82 -22.26
N ASN A 194 -4.94 -18.61 -22.77
CA ASN A 194 -4.43 -19.32 -23.95
C ASN A 194 -2.89 -19.38 -23.95
N LEU A 195 -2.34 -20.29 -24.76
CA LEU A 195 -0.89 -20.50 -24.91
C LEU A 195 -0.10 -19.23 -25.29
N PRO A 196 -0.49 -18.44 -26.32
CA PRO A 196 0.31 -17.30 -26.76
C PRO A 196 0.08 -16.03 -25.92
N ASN A 197 -0.85 -16.06 -24.96
CA ASN A 197 -1.30 -14.85 -24.29
C ASN A 197 -0.46 -14.57 -23.03
N LEU A 198 -0.01 -13.32 -22.93
CA LEU A 198 0.64 -12.75 -21.74
C LEU A 198 -0.27 -11.65 -21.18
N ALA A 199 -0.60 -11.72 -19.88
CA ALA A 199 -1.30 -10.65 -19.19
C ALA A 199 -0.30 -9.74 -18.46
N ILE A 200 -0.42 -8.43 -18.63
CA ILE A 200 0.33 -7.43 -17.88
C ILE A 200 -0.67 -6.65 -17.02
N PHE A 201 -0.64 -6.87 -15.72
CA PHE A 201 -1.49 -6.19 -14.77
C PHE A 201 -0.80 -4.91 -14.29
N LEU A 202 -1.49 -3.77 -14.38
CA LEU A 202 -0.98 -2.46 -14.00
C LEU A 202 -1.81 -1.92 -12.83
N TRP A 203 -1.17 -1.52 -11.75
CA TRP A 203 -1.82 -0.82 -10.65
C TRP A 203 -1.81 0.67 -10.96
N ARG A 204 -2.91 1.25 -11.45
CA ARG A 204 -2.91 2.64 -11.95
C ARG A 204 -3.48 3.66 -10.96
N LEU A 205 -4.42 3.23 -10.13
CA LEU A 205 -5.12 4.13 -9.22
C LEU A 205 -4.21 4.56 -8.09
N ALA A 206 -4.54 5.61 -7.33
CA ALA A 206 -3.83 5.91 -6.09
C ALA A 206 -4.62 5.41 -4.87
N ALA A 207 -3.98 4.64 -3.98
CA ALA A 207 -4.44 4.38 -2.64
C ALA A 207 -4.00 5.53 -1.72
N TYR A 208 -4.78 5.86 -0.72
CA TYR A 208 -4.50 6.95 0.20
C TYR A 208 -4.55 6.41 1.61
N ARG A 209 -3.45 6.61 2.33
CA ARG A 209 -3.33 6.18 3.71
C ARG A 209 -3.65 7.33 4.66
N LEU A 210 -4.59 7.09 5.59
CA LEU A 210 -4.88 8.00 6.69
C LEU A 210 -4.04 7.59 7.91
N PRO A 211 -3.11 8.43 8.39
CA PRO A 211 -2.12 8.00 9.39
C PRO A 211 -2.71 7.81 10.79
N ARG A 212 -3.69 8.64 11.19
CA ARG A 212 -4.30 8.57 12.53
C ARG A 212 -5.68 9.19 12.53
N VAL A 213 -6.69 8.36 12.72
CA VAL A 213 -8.09 8.79 12.80
C VAL A 213 -8.74 8.14 14.03
N ARG A 214 -9.62 8.86 14.72
CA ARG A 214 -10.51 8.24 15.69
C ARG A 214 -11.71 7.67 14.94
N PRO A 215 -11.92 6.35 14.94
CA PRO A 215 -13.04 5.78 14.22
C PRO A 215 -14.35 6.08 14.96
N LEU A 216 -15.48 5.86 14.29
CA LEU A 216 -16.80 6.04 14.87
C LEU A 216 -17.23 4.75 15.58
N VAL A 217 -17.47 4.82 16.90
CA VAL A 217 -18.07 3.70 17.64
C VAL A 217 -19.59 3.79 17.53
N LYS A 218 -20.19 2.82 16.84
CA LYS A 218 -21.66 2.71 16.68
C LYS A 218 -22.34 2.21 17.93
N GLY A 219 -21.68 1.34 18.68
CA GLY A 219 -22.23 0.83 19.92
C GLY A 219 -21.43 -0.29 20.55
N VAL A 220 -21.69 -0.49 21.83
CA VAL A 220 -21.20 -1.61 22.62
C VAL A 220 -22.41 -2.47 23.00
N SER A 221 -22.38 -3.76 22.68
CA SER A 221 -23.45 -4.71 23.04
C SER A 221 -22.93 -5.78 23.98
N ASP A 222 -23.64 -6.03 25.09
CA ASP A 222 -23.51 -7.26 25.88
C ASP A 222 -24.34 -8.35 25.20
N LEU A 223 -23.72 -9.43 24.76
CA LEU A 223 -24.35 -10.57 24.13
C LEU A 223 -24.90 -11.58 25.15
N GLY A 224 -24.81 -11.27 26.45
CA GLY A 224 -25.19 -12.18 27.53
C GLY A 224 -24.08 -13.21 27.81
N PRO A 225 -24.32 -14.19 28.70
CA PRO A 225 -23.34 -15.20 29.07
C PRO A 225 -22.98 -16.05 27.84
N PRO A 226 -21.77 -15.91 27.27
CA PRO A 226 -21.44 -16.62 26.06
C PRO A 226 -21.01 -18.07 26.39
N PRO A 227 -21.19 -19.02 25.47
CA PRO A 227 -20.46 -20.28 25.50
C PRO A 227 -18.94 -20.02 25.59
N ALA A 228 -18.20 -20.96 26.18
CA ALA A 228 -16.75 -20.83 26.34
C ALA A 228 -16.05 -20.49 25.00
N GLY A 229 -15.18 -19.46 25.02
CA GLY A 229 -14.41 -19.01 23.86
C GLY A 229 -15.12 -18.02 22.93
N LEU A 230 -16.39 -17.69 23.19
CA LEU A 230 -17.10 -16.61 22.50
C LEU A 230 -17.03 -15.30 23.30
N ALA A 231 -17.00 -14.18 22.57
CA ALA A 231 -16.98 -12.85 23.15
C ALA A 231 -18.31 -12.56 23.84
N ARG A 232 -18.24 -11.98 25.04
CA ARG A 232 -19.40 -11.48 25.77
C ARG A 232 -19.80 -10.09 25.28
N PHE A 233 -18.82 -9.22 25.07
CA PHE A 233 -19.03 -7.86 24.63
C PHE A 233 -18.55 -7.69 23.20
N VAL A 234 -19.29 -6.89 22.46
CA VAL A 234 -18.93 -6.55 21.09
C VAL A 234 -18.95 -5.03 20.90
N VAL A 235 -17.86 -4.49 20.38
CA VAL A 235 -17.75 -3.08 19.98
C VAL A 235 -17.89 -2.99 18.46
N ARG A 236 -18.92 -2.28 17.96
CA ARG A 236 -19.14 -2.04 16.53
C ARG A 236 -18.58 -0.70 16.12
N ILE A 237 -17.79 -0.69 15.05
CA ILE A 237 -16.95 0.45 14.65
C ILE A 237 -17.05 0.68 13.14
N ASP A 238 -17.41 1.88 12.73
CA ASP A 238 -17.17 2.35 11.36
C ASP A 238 -15.80 3.06 11.35
N LEU A 239 -14.91 2.64 10.44
CA LEU A 239 -13.55 3.18 10.39
C LEU A 239 -13.54 4.66 10.01
N HIS A 240 -14.47 5.07 9.14
CA HIS A 240 -14.62 6.47 8.77
C HIS A 240 -15.41 7.24 9.86
N PRO A 241 -14.87 8.34 10.41
CA PRO A 241 -15.49 9.06 11.53
C PRO A 241 -16.85 9.69 11.19
N LEU A 242 -17.10 9.95 9.90
CA LEU A 242 -18.36 10.50 9.40
C LEU A 242 -19.36 9.43 8.93
N ASP A 243 -19.19 8.17 9.36
CA ASP A 243 -20.12 7.08 9.00
C ASP A 243 -20.21 6.79 7.49
N LEU A 244 -19.14 7.09 6.74
CA LEU A 244 -19.07 6.83 5.31
C LEU A 244 -18.47 5.45 5.04
N PRO A 245 -19.04 4.67 4.11
CA PRO A 245 -18.45 3.40 3.74
C PRO A 245 -17.10 3.62 3.07
N VAL A 246 -16.07 2.94 3.55
CA VAL A 246 -14.71 3.02 2.99
C VAL A 246 -14.19 1.65 2.61
N ARG A 247 -13.82 1.47 1.35
CA ARG A 247 -13.20 0.23 0.89
C ARG A 247 -11.73 0.22 1.29
N LEU A 248 -11.34 -0.79 2.05
CA LEU A 248 -9.97 -0.95 2.54
C LEU A 248 -9.07 -1.53 1.46
N PHE A 249 -7.88 -0.95 1.36
CA PHE A 249 -6.81 -1.37 0.47
C PHE A 249 -5.56 -1.69 1.30
N ASN A 250 -4.74 -2.56 0.77
CA ASN A 250 -3.46 -2.88 1.36
C ASN A 250 -2.45 -1.78 1.01
N THR A 251 -1.41 -1.66 1.81
CA THR A 251 -0.26 -0.81 1.51
C THR A 251 0.67 -1.53 0.54
N SER A 252 1.40 -0.77 -0.29
CA SER A 252 2.54 -1.30 -1.03
C SER A 252 3.73 -1.32 -0.10
N ARG A 253 4.50 -2.40 -0.07
CA ARG A 253 5.73 -2.41 0.72
C ARG A 253 6.76 -1.43 0.12
N PRO A 254 7.56 -0.71 0.93
CA PRO A 254 8.44 0.37 0.49
C PRO A 254 9.40 0.01 -0.67
N GLY A 255 9.74 -1.27 -0.86
CA GLY A 255 10.62 -1.74 -1.92
C GLY A 255 10.15 -1.47 -3.37
N PHE A 256 8.90 -1.05 -3.58
CA PHE A 256 8.41 -0.64 -4.91
C PHE A 256 8.70 0.83 -5.25
N LEU A 257 8.91 1.69 -4.25
CA LEU A 257 9.00 3.14 -4.43
C LEU A 257 10.25 3.76 -3.81
N GLU A 258 10.96 3.05 -2.94
CA GLU A 258 12.20 3.54 -2.34
C GLU A 258 13.43 3.02 -3.10
N PRO A 259 14.21 3.92 -3.74
CA PRO A 259 15.46 3.55 -4.40
C PRO A 259 16.47 2.90 -3.43
N GLY A 260 16.41 3.26 -2.14
CA GLY A 260 17.37 2.85 -1.12
C GLY A 260 17.22 1.42 -0.58
N THR A 261 16.00 0.86 -0.57
CA THR A 261 15.76 -0.52 -0.06
C THR A 261 15.90 -1.59 -1.14
N SER A 262 15.91 -1.18 -2.40
CA SER A 262 15.88 -2.07 -3.56
C SER A 262 17.17 -2.04 -4.40
N GLY A 263 18.15 -1.22 -3.99
CA GLY A 263 19.38 -1.01 -4.78
C GLY A 263 19.08 -0.43 -6.18
N GLY A 264 17.98 0.34 -6.30
CA GLY A 264 17.49 0.84 -7.58
C GLY A 264 16.78 -0.20 -8.47
N ILE A 265 16.58 -1.44 -8.00
CA ILE A 265 15.91 -2.50 -8.76
C ILE A 265 14.46 -2.60 -8.29
N VAL A 266 13.50 -2.21 -9.13
CA VAL A 266 12.08 -2.48 -8.86
C VAL A 266 11.91 -3.98 -8.54
N SER A 267 11.59 -4.30 -7.29
CA SER A 267 11.37 -5.68 -6.88
C SER A 267 10.09 -6.17 -7.57
N PRO A 268 10.09 -7.32 -8.26
CA PRO A 268 8.89 -7.82 -8.90
C PRO A 268 7.80 -8.08 -7.85
N LEU A 269 6.54 -7.76 -8.16
CA LEU A 269 5.39 -8.00 -7.29
C LEU A 269 5.18 -9.51 -7.16
N THR A 270 5.90 -10.20 -6.26
CA THR A 270 5.91 -11.67 -6.20
C THR A 270 4.76 -12.26 -5.38
N GLN A 271 4.17 -11.49 -4.48
CA GLN A 271 3.16 -11.96 -3.53
C GLN A 271 1.88 -11.12 -3.56
N ALA A 272 0.73 -11.79 -3.43
CA ALA A 272 -0.58 -11.14 -3.40
C ALA A 272 -0.76 -10.19 -2.21
N ASP A 273 -0.09 -10.45 -1.09
CA ASP A 273 -0.18 -9.62 0.11
C ASP A 273 0.81 -8.45 0.11
N ALA A 274 1.67 -8.35 -0.91
CA ALA A 274 2.64 -7.27 -1.04
C ALA A 274 2.18 -6.19 -2.03
N VAL A 275 0.97 -6.31 -2.58
CA VAL A 275 0.43 -5.35 -3.56
C VAL A 275 -0.59 -4.43 -2.92
N PRO A 276 -0.67 -3.17 -3.36
CA PRO A 276 -1.66 -2.25 -2.86
C PRO A 276 -3.00 -2.47 -3.60
N GLY A 277 -3.64 -3.58 -3.27
CA GLY A 277 -4.95 -3.99 -3.79
C GLY A 277 -6.04 -3.91 -2.73
N PRO A 278 -7.31 -4.07 -3.11
CA PRO A 278 -8.40 -4.22 -2.13
C PRO A 278 -8.08 -5.34 -1.14
N LEU A 279 -8.35 -5.13 0.16
CA LEU A 279 -8.25 -6.20 1.14
C LEU A 279 -9.22 -7.31 0.78
N LEU A 280 -8.68 -8.50 0.52
CA LEU A 280 -9.49 -9.68 0.24
C LEU A 280 -9.99 -10.24 1.56
N ARG A 281 -11.31 -10.17 1.78
CA ARG A 281 -11.98 -10.62 2.99
C ARG A 281 -11.43 -11.97 3.50
N ALA A 282 -11.42 -13.00 2.65
CA ALA A 282 -11.00 -14.34 3.05
C ALA A 282 -9.49 -14.44 3.40
N ARG A 283 -8.63 -13.54 2.91
CA ARG A 283 -7.21 -13.49 3.30
C ARG A 283 -7.01 -13.03 4.74
N LEU A 284 -8.01 -12.36 5.33
CA LEU A 284 -7.99 -11.89 6.72
C LEU A 284 -8.30 -13.00 7.74
N ASP A 285 -8.67 -14.21 7.30
CA ASP A 285 -9.04 -15.28 8.23
C ASP A 285 -7.79 -15.99 8.78
N SER A 286 -7.49 -15.80 10.08
CA SER A 286 -6.34 -16.44 10.76
C SER A 286 -6.35 -17.97 10.76
N GLY A 287 -7.48 -18.61 10.47
CA GLY A 287 -7.67 -20.06 10.56
C GLY A 287 -7.60 -20.82 9.24
N THR A 288 -7.30 -20.15 8.12
CA THR A 288 -7.26 -20.77 6.79
C THR A 288 -5.82 -20.99 6.33
N VAL A 289 -5.58 -22.00 5.49
CA VAL A 289 -4.21 -22.37 5.05
C VAL A 289 -3.57 -21.24 4.23
N ALA A 290 -4.34 -20.64 3.32
CA ALA A 290 -3.90 -19.46 2.58
C ALA A 290 -4.29 -18.14 3.29
N GLY A 291 -4.72 -18.14 4.54
CA GLY A 291 -4.93 -16.90 5.30
C GLY A 291 -3.61 -16.21 5.62
N ASN A 292 -3.56 -14.88 5.54
CA ASN A 292 -2.37 -14.11 5.93
C ASN A 292 -2.75 -12.73 6.53
N PRO A 293 -3.54 -12.70 7.61
CA PRO A 293 -4.06 -11.45 8.17
C PRO A 293 -3.00 -10.48 8.65
N GLU A 294 -1.89 -10.99 9.20
CA GLU A 294 -0.77 -10.17 9.70
C GLU A 294 -0.12 -9.32 8.60
N SER A 295 -0.30 -9.68 7.32
CA SER A 295 0.17 -8.85 6.20
C SER A 295 -0.77 -7.70 5.86
N TYR A 296 -1.97 -7.65 6.46
CA TYR A 296 -3.02 -6.67 6.16
C TYR A 296 -3.47 -5.87 7.38
N VAL A 297 -3.41 -6.47 8.57
CA VAL A 297 -3.91 -5.90 9.82
C VAL A 297 -2.82 -5.97 10.88
N GLN A 298 -2.59 -4.86 11.58
CA GLN A 298 -1.70 -4.78 12.73
C GLN A 298 -2.44 -4.15 13.91
N VAL A 299 -2.12 -4.60 15.11
CA VAL A 299 -2.63 -4.06 16.37
C VAL A 299 -1.46 -3.69 17.27
N ASP A 300 -1.23 -2.40 17.45
CA ASP A 300 -0.23 -1.87 18.37
C ASP A 300 -0.89 -1.13 19.54
N TYR A 301 -0.09 -0.81 20.55
CA TYR A 301 -0.56 -0.15 21.77
C TYR A 301 0.11 1.20 21.96
N PHE A 302 -0.70 2.24 22.20
CA PHE A 302 -0.19 3.59 22.43
C PHE A 302 -0.33 4.01 23.89
N ASN A 303 0.62 4.84 24.35
CA ASN A 303 0.57 5.43 25.68
C ASN A 303 -0.22 6.75 25.64
N ALA A 304 -1.46 6.70 26.11
CA ALA A 304 -2.34 7.85 26.20
C ALA A 304 -1.97 8.88 27.28
N THR A 305 -1.10 8.52 28.25
CA THR A 305 -0.73 9.42 29.36
C THR A 305 0.45 10.32 29.02
N ALA A 306 1.23 9.98 27.98
CA ALA A 306 2.29 10.83 27.44
C ALA A 306 1.70 12.00 26.64
N SER A 307 2.37 13.16 26.67
CA SER A 307 2.01 14.34 25.89
C SER A 307 3.22 14.80 25.06
N PRO A 308 3.23 14.62 23.73
CA PRO A 308 2.21 13.94 22.92
C PRO A 308 2.15 12.42 23.18
N PRO A 309 1.03 11.74 22.84
CA PRO A 309 0.93 10.29 22.98
C PRO A 309 1.98 9.57 22.14
N THR A 310 2.64 8.58 22.72
CA THR A 310 3.71 7.78 22.10
C THR A 310 3.22 6.39 21.70
N GLY A 311 3.94 5.69 20.82
CA GLY A 311 3.52 4.36 20.31
C GLY A 311 2.44 4.43 19.22
N LEU A 312 2.47 5.50 18.42
CA LEU A 312 1.59 5.69 17.25
C LEU A 312 2.39 5.58 15.94
N ASP A 313 3.43 4.74 15.96
CA ASP A 313 4.31 4.53 14.82
C ASP A 313 3.58 3.70 13.76
N LEU A 314 3.63 4.19 12.53
CA LEU A 314 2.78 3.69 11.47
C LEU A 314 3.41 2.45 10.79
N GLY A 315 2.97 1.24 11.14
CA GLY A 315 3.42 -0.01 10.49
C GLY A 315 3.03 -0.13 9.01
N ASP A 316 3.60 -1.06 8.25
CA ASP A 316 3.40 -1.18 6.78
C ASP A 316 2.20 -2.06 6.36
N VAL A 317 1.05 -1.86 7.00
CA VAL A 317 -0.19 -2.62 6.74
C VAL A 317 -1.35 -1.75 6.25
N GLY A 318 -2.31 -2.37 5.56
CA GLY A 318 -3.54 -1.73 5.08
C GLY A 318 -4.46 -1.19 6.17
N LEU A 319 -4.55 -1.87 7.31
CA LEU A 319 -5.32 -1.48 8.49
C LEU A 319 -4.45 -1.61 9.75
N HIS A 320 -4.26 -0.52 10.48
CA HIS A 320 -3.53 -0.51 11.74
C HIS A 320 -4.43 0.02 12.85
N LEU A 321 -4.64 -0.75 13.91
CA LEU A 321 -5.37 -0.33 15.10
C LEU A 321 -4.37 0.00 16.22
N PHE A 322 -4.49 1.19 16.79
CA PHE A 322 -3.71 1.63 17.93
C PHE A 322 -4.59 1.63 19.17
N LEU A 323 -4.53 0.55 19.95
CA LEU A 323 -5.32 0.37 21.17
C LEU A 323 -4.62 1.03 22.36
N PRO A 324 -5.35 1.49 23.39
CA PRO A 324 -4.71 2.12 24.53
C PRO A 324 -3.96 1.07 25.37
N GLN A 325 -2.75 1.42 25.83
CA GLN A 325 -1.93 0.52 26.65
C GLN A 325 -2.63 0.07 27.95
N THR A 326 -3.58 0.86 28.44
CA THR A 326 -4.45 0.52 29.59
C THR A 326 -5.35 -0.69 29.35
N LEU A 327 -5.50 -1.15 28.09
CA LEU A 327 -6.18 -2.40 27.76
C LEU A 327 -5.34 -3.63 28.14
N LEU A 328 -4.00 -3.56 28.03
CA LEU A 328 -3.10 -4.72 28.19
C LEU A 328 -3.33 -5.51 29.49
N PRO A 329 -3.46 -4.89 30.68
CA PRO A 329 -3.68 -5.63 31.93
C PRO A 329 -5.00 -6.40 31.97
N LEU A 330 -5.97 -6.06 31.09
CA LEU A 330 -7.27 -6.70 31.02
C LEU A 330 -7.31 -7.86 30.01
N LEU A 331 -6.28 -8.01 29.18
CA LEU A 331 -6.19 -9.06 28.15
C LEU A 331 -5.62 -10.36 28.74
N VAL A 332 -6.48 -11.11 29.45
CA VAL A 332 -6.09 -12.37 30.08
C VAL A 332 -6.21 -13.51 29.04
N PRO A 333 -5.11 -14.19 28.69
CA PRO A 333 -5.16 -15.24 27.66
C PRO A 333 -5.97 -16.46 28.14
N PRO A 334 -6.83 -17.03 27.28
CA PRO A 334 -7.54 -18.26 27.61
C PRO A 334 -6.59 -19.47 27.53
N PRO A 335 -6.66 -20.44 28.46
CA PRO A 335 -5.89 -21.67 28.38
C PRO A 335 -6.15 -22.42 27.04
N PRO A 336 -5.13 -23.01 26.38
CA PRO A 336 -3.74 -23.19 26.83
C PRO A 336 -2.79 -22.04 26.44
N GLN A 337 -3.29 -20.92 25.93
CA GLN A 337 -2.44 -19.82 25.46
C GLN A 337 -1.77 -19.12 26.64
N THR A 338 -0.49 -18.76 26.47
CA THR A 338 0.30 -18.01 27.47
C THR A 338 0.32 -16.51 27.21
N GLN A 339 -0.12 -16.09 26.03
CA GLN A 339 -0.19 -14.69 25.60
C GLN A 339 -1.50 -14.44 24.88
N TRP A 340 -2.02 -13.21 25.00
CA TRP A 340 -3.21 -12.81 24.26
C TRP A 340 -2.89 -12.72 22.78
N LEU A 341 -3.65 -13.43 21.96
CA LEU A 341 -3.48 -13.45 20.51
C LEU A 341 -4.74 -12.91 19.84
N TRP A 342 -4.60 -11.77 19.18
CA TRP A 342 -5.67 -11.25 18.33
C TRP A 342 -5.88 -12.20 17.15
N ARG A 343 -7.15 -12.58 16.95
CA ARG A 343 -7.56 -13.35 15.78
C ARG A 343 -8.28 -12.43 14.81
N TYR A 344 -8.08 -12.65 13.53
CA TYR A 344 -8.70 -11.84 12.50
C TYR A 344 -9.67 -12.71 11.69
N ARG A 345 -10.79 -12.09 11.33
CA ARG A 345 -11.77 -12.69 10.43
C ARG A 345 -12.25 -11.64 9.44
N GLY A 346 -12.24 -11.98 8.17
CA GLY A 346 -12.95 -11.19 7.17
C GLY A 346 -14.41 -11.64 7.09
N ASP A 347 -15.36 -10.74 7.29
CA ASP A 347 -16.79 -11.07 7.17
C ASP A 347 -17.57 -9.96 6.47
N ASN A 348 -18.79 -10.28 6.02
CA ASN A 348 -19.74 -9.30 5.55
C ASN A 348 -20.53 -8.76 6.74
N LEU A 349 -20.25 -7.52 7.12
CA LEU A 349 -20.89 -6.83 8.25
C LEU A 349 -22.06 -5.94 7.78
N CYS A 350 -22.63 -6.23 6.61
CA CYS A 350 -23.91 -5.65 6.21
C CYS A 350 -25.00 -6.02 7.22
N ALA A 351 -25.84 -5.05 7.59
CA ALA A 351 -26.96 -5.25 8.52
C ALA A 351 -26.56 -5.82 9.91
N TRP A 352 -25.32 -5.60 10.36
CA TRP A 352 -24.82 -5.95 11.70
C TRP A 352 -25.63 -5.36 12.88
N GLU A 353 -26.53 -4.41 12.62
CA GLU A 353 -27.50 -3.87 13.58
C GLU A 353 -28.56 -4.92 13.94
N GLY A 354 -28.95 -5.76 12.97
CA GLY A 354 -29.89 -6.87 13.16
C GLY A 354 -29.27 -8.13 13.77
N GLY A 355 -27.97 -8.09 14.08
CA GLY A 355 -27.20 -9.22 14.63
C GLY A 355 -26.03 -9.64 13.74
N LEU A 356 -25.12 -10.43 14.30
CA LEU A 356 -23.97 -10.96 13.58
C LEU A 356 -24.30 -12.35 13.04
N ARG A 357 -24.01 -12.58 11.74
CA ARG A 357 -24.28 -13.88 11.08
C ARG A 357 -23.56 -15.04 11.74
N ARG A 358 -22.36 -14.78 12.27
CA ARG A 358 -21.54 -15.72 13.01
C ARG A 358 -21.11 -15.08 14.32
N ALA A 359 -21.18 -15.86 15.40
CA ALA A 359 -20.68 -15.42 16.70
C ALA A 359 -19.21 -14.98 16.62
N VAL A 360 -18.85 -14.02 17.46
CA VAL A 360 -17.48 -13.48 17.55
C VAL A 360 -16.77 -14.19 18.68
N SER A 361 -15.56 -14.67 18.42
CA SER A 361 -14.70 -15.26 19.44
C SER A 361 -14.12 -14.18 20.37
N SER A 362 -13.77 -14.58 21.58
CA SER A 362 -12.96 -13.72 22.46
C SER A 362 -11.65 -13.32 21.75
N GLY A 363 -11.32 -12.03 21.75
CA GLY A 363 -10.12 -11.50 21.09
C GLY A 363 -10.14 -11.59 19.57
N GLU A 364 -11.32 -11.74 18.95
CA GLU A 364 -11.48 -11.72 17.50
C GLU A 364 -11.83 -10.31 17.00
N ILE A 365 -11.10 -9.86 15.98
CA ILE A 365 -11.35 -8.64 15.23
C ILE A 365 -11.95 -9.07 13.88
N VAL A 366 -13.23 -8.79 13.69
CA VAL A 366 -13.94 -9.06 12.44
C VAL A 366 -13.95 -7.81 11.59
N VAL A 367 -13.44 -7.92 10.37
CA VAL A 367 -13.26 -6.79 9.44
C VAL A 367 -14.11 -7.01 8.21
N ASP A 368 -14.89 -6.00 7.83
CA ASP A 368 -15.49 -5.91 6.50
C ASP A 368 -14.71 -4.91 5.64
N PRO A 369 -13.77 -5.39 4.81
CA PRO A 369 -12.93 -4.51 4.00
C PRO A 369 -13.69 -3.81 2.87
N VAL A 370 -14.93 -4.22 2.56
CA VAL A 370 -15.73 -3.60 1.50
C VAL A 370 -16.43 -2.34 2.00
N LEU A 371 -16.96 -2.38 3.22
CA LEU A 371 -17.70 -1.27 3.84
C LEU A 371 -16.86 -0.45 4.83
N GLY A 372 -15.71 -0.95 5.27
CA GLY A 372 -14.87 -0.26 6.26
C GLY A 372 -15.44 -0.39 7.67
N ARG A 373 -16.08 -1.53 7.96
CA ARG A 373 -16.70 -1.84 9.24
C ARG A 373 -15.84 -2.82 10.02
N LEU A 374 -15.87 -2.69 11.33
CA LEU A 374 -15.08 -3.52 12.23
C LEU A 374 -15.83 -3.85 13.51
N VAL A 375 -15.64 -5.08 13.97
CA VAL A 375 -16.24 -5.60 15.19
C VAL A 375 -15.13 -6.18 16.06
N ILE A 376 -15.01 -5.74 17.31
CA ILE A 376 -14.05 -6.28 18.28
C ILE A 376 -14.80 -7.08 19.33
N GLY A 377 -14.48 -8.38 19.43
CA GLY A 377 -14.98 -9.29 20.46
C GLY A 377 -14.15 -9.23 21.74
N LEU A 378 -14.80 -9.00 22.87
CA LEU A 378 -14.21 -8.80 24.20
C LEU A 378 -14.94 -9.66 25.24
N ASP A 379 -14.29 -9.96 26.36
CA ASP A 379 -14.81 -10.83 27.42
C ASP A 379 -15.50 -10.06 28.54
N SER A 380 -15.15 -8.79 28.74
CA SER A 380 -15.63 -8.00 29.87
C SER A 380 -16.00 -6.57 29.51
N ALA A 381 -16.92 -6.00 30.30
CA ALA A 381 -17.28 -4.59 30.19
C ALA A 381 -16.07 -3.67 30.42
N ALA A 382 -15.13 -4.08 31.26
CA ALA A 382 -13.90 -3.34 31.53
C ALA A 382 -13.03 -3.21 30.28
N GLN A 383 -12.87 -4.28 29.50
CA GLN A 383 -12.18 -4.23 28.21
C GLN A 383 -12.91 -3.31 27.23
N ALA A 384 -14.24 -3.44 27.11
CA ALA A 384 -15.03 -2.59 26.21
C ALA A 384 -14.93 -1.10 26.58
N ALA A 385 -14.91 -0.77 27.87
CA ALA A 385 -14.75 0.59 28.37
C ALA A 385 -13.37 1.21 28.09
N GLN A 386 -12.34 0.39 27.80
CA GLN A 386 -11.05 0.90 27.32
C GLN A 386 -11.11 1.32 25.85
N LEU A 387 -11.99 0.73 25.04
CA LEU A 387 -12.10 1.06 23.61
C LEU A 387 -13.16 2.13 23.32
N ALA A 388 -14.22 2.15 24.10
CA ALA A 388 -15.34 3.07 23.93
C ALA A 388 -15.81 3.64 25.26
N SER A 389 -16.04 4.95 25.33
CA SER A 389 -16.77 5.57 26.44
C SER A 389 -18.11 6.09 25.99
N ALA A 390 -19.15 5.84 26.79
CA ALA A 390 -20.45 6.44 26.57
C ALA A 390 -20.37 7.97 26.68
N ASN A 391 -21.06 8.66 25.78
CA ASN A 391 -21.20 10.12 25.78
C ASN A 391 -22.65 10.46 25.38
N GLY A 392 -23.49 10.72 26.38
CA GLY A 392 -24.93 10.89 26.18
C GLY A 392 -25.56 9.64 25.56
N SER A 393 -26.19 9.79 24.39
CA SER A 393 -26.76 8.68 23.60
C SER A 393 -25.76 7.99 22.66
N GLY A 394 -24.52 8.48 22.57
CA GLY A 394 -23.48 7.98 21.67
C GLY A 394 -22.25 7.41 22.38
N PHE A 395 -21.19 7.14 21.62
CA PHE A 395 -19.92 6.62 22.11
C PHE A 395 -18.73 7.38 21.52
N ASP A 396 -17.77 7.74 22.36
CA ASP A 396 -16.46 8.27 21.95
C ASP A 396 -15.45 7.11 21.86
N ALA A 397 -14.73 7.04 20.73
CA ALA A 397 -13.61 6.11 20.56
C ALA A 397 -12.40 6.53 21.41
N ARG A 398 -11.82 5.57 22.14
CA ARG A 398 -10.61 5.74 22.97
C ARG A 398 -9.34 5.16 22.33
N PHE A 399 -9.44 4.77 21.07
CA PHE A 399 -8.35 4.21 20.28
C PHE A 399 -8.25 4.94 18.94
N PHE A 400 -7.14 4.74 18.23
CA PHE A 400 -6.96 5.27 16.88
C PHE A 400 -6.91 4.14 15.86
N ALA A 401 -7.27 4.45 14.62
CA ALA A 401 -7.08 3.59 13.48
C ALA A 401 -6.33 4.36 12.38
N SER A 402 -5.40 3.68 11.71
CA SER A 402 -4.93 4.03 10.38
C SER A 402 -5.51 3.04 9.39
N PHE A 403 -5.93 3.53 8.25
CA PHE A 403 -6.35 2.65 7.16
C PHE A 403 -6.01 3.26 5.81
N THR A 404 -5.88 2.39 4.82
CA THR A 404 -5.63 2.76 3.43
C THR A 404 -6.90 2.52 2.62
N TYR A 405 -7.29 3.49 1.80
CA TYR A 405 -8.48 3.42 0.95
C TYR A 405 -8.15 3.91 -0.46
N ALA A 406 -8.91 3.48 -1.46
CA ALA A 406 -8.71 3.93 -2.84
C ALA A 406 -10.03 3.97 -3.61
N ALA A 407 -10.02 4.60 -4.78
CA ALA A 407 -11.13 4.48 -5.73
C ALA A 407 -11.31 3.01 -6.17
N PRO A 408 -12.55 2.55 -6.41
CA PRO A 408 -12.81 1.18 -6.83
C PRO A 408 -12.32 0.93 -8.27
N GLY A 409 -11.52 -0.12 -8.46
CA GLY A 409 -11.08 -0.63 -9.77
C GLY A 409 -10.77 -2.14 -9.74
N PRO A 410 -10.72 -2.83 -10.91
CA PRO A 410 -10.49 -4.27 -10.99
C PRO A 410 -9.04 -4.68 -10.67
N VAL A 411 -8.09 -3.77 -10.89
CA VAL A 411 -6.69 -3.86 -10.45
C VAL A 411 -6.47 -2.73 -9.44
N GLY A 412 -5.69 -2.99 -8.40
CA GLY A 412 -5.52 -2.10 -7.24
C GLY A 412 -4.94 -0.71 -7.54
N ALA A 413 -4.50 -0.04 -6.49
CA ALA A 413 -4.13 1.37 -6.51
C ALA A 413 -2.78 1.63 -5.79
N HIS A 414 -1.82 2.33 -6.39
CA HIS A 414 -0.59 2.89 -5.80
C HIS A 414 -0.80 3.74 -4.54
N PRO A 415 -0.25 3.40 -3.38
CA PRO A 415 -0.46 4.21 -2.19
C PRO A 415 0.36 5.51 -2.25
N VAL A 416 -0.33 6.63 -2.15
CA VAL A 416 0.20 7.93 -1.78
C VAL A 416 -0.13 8.15 -0.31
N SER A 417 0.89 8.03 0.55
CA SER A 417 0.76 8.41 1.96
C SER A 417 0.63 9.92 2.05
N ARG A 418 -0.55 10.42 2.45
CA ARG A 418 -0.69 11.85 2.76
C ARG A 418 -0.13 12.09 4.15
N ARG A 419 0.93 12.88 4.24
CA ARG A 419 1.31 13.49 5.53
C ARG A 419 0.19 14.46 5.88
N VAL A 420 -0.51 14.17 6.96
CA VAL A 420 -1.25 15.21 7.68
C VAL A 420 -0.19 15.81 8.58
N ASP A 421 0.26 17.03 8.28
CA ASP A 421 1.12 17.77 9.20
C ASP A 421 0.46 17.76 10.58
N ALA A 422 1.27 17.61 11.63
CA ALA A 422 0.76 17.61 13.00
C ALA A 422 0.01 18.93 13.23
N ALA A 423 -1.30 18.90 13.05
CA ALA A 423 -2.15 20.05 13.29
C ALA A 423 -1.97 20.42 14.76
N GLY A 424 -1.33 21.57 15.00
CA GLY A 424 -1.44 22.25 16.28
C GLY A 424 -2.93 22.41 16.56
N ALA A 425 -3.38 21.84 17.67
CA ALA A 425 -4.77 21.80 18.13
C ALA A 425 -5.80 21.27 17.11
N VAL A 426 -6.33 20.07 17.39
CA VAL A 426 -7.57 19.59 16.76
C VAL A 426 -8.70 20.56 17.12
N ASP A 427 -9.13 21.40 16.16
CA ASP A 427 -10.39 22.14 16.29
C ASP A 427 -11.56 21.15 16.12
N ARG A 428 -12.08 20.67 17.24
CA ARG A 428 -13.25 19.79 17.29
C ARG A 428 -14.49 20.65 17.06
N ARG A 429 -14.80 20.96 15.79
CA ARG A 429 -16.07 21.64 15.45
C ARG A 429 -17.24 20.69 15.65
N ILE A 430 -17.88 20.82 16.81
CA ILE A 430 -19.17 20.20 17.07
C ILE A 430 -20.20 21.01 16.28
N VAL A 431 -20.73 20.44 15.20
CA VAL A 431 -21.91 20.98 14.54
C VAL A 431 -23.08 20.62 15.46
N GLY A 432 -23.50 21.56 16.29
CA GLY A 432 -24.75 21.46 17.05
C GLY A 432 -25.96 21.59 16.12
N ASP A 433 -27.13 21.21 16.62
CA ASP A 433 -28.40 21.44 15.93
C ASP A 433 -28.52 22.92 15.58
N VAL A 434 -28.64 23.23 14.29
CA VAL A 434 -28.94 24.59 13.84
C VAL A 434 -30.36 24.91 14.30
N ALA A 435 -30.49 25.67 15.39
CA ALA A 435 -31.76 26.25 15.76
C ALA A 435 -32.22 27.19 14.63
N GLY A 436 -33.25 26.77 13.89
CA GLY A 436 -33.89 27.58 12.85
C GLY A 436 -33.83 27.05 11.42
N GLY A 437 -33.29 25.84 11.17
CA GLY A 437 -33.31 25.22 9.84
C GLY A 437 -34.52 24.31 9.63
N ILE A 438 -35.36 24.61 8.63
CA ILE A 438 -36.41 23.69 8.16
C ILE A 438 -35.69 22.47 7.53
N SER A 439 -36.04 21.26 7.95
CA SER A 439 -35.44 20.05 7.41
C SER A 439 -35.77 19.89 5.91
N LEU A 440 -34.84 19.39 5.10
CA LEU A 440 -35.04 19.17 3.66
C LEU A 440 -36.34 18.40 3.30
N PRO A 441 -36.83 17.45 4.13
CA PRO A 441 -38.13 16.81 3.93
C PRO A 441 -39.35 17.72 4.13
N ALA A 442 -39.22 18.83 4.85
CA ALA A 442 -40.30 19.78 5.15
C ALA A 442 -40.36 20.98 4.17
N ALA A 443 -39.32 21.18 3.34
CA ALA A 443 -39.27 22.22 2.32
C ALA A 443 -40.29 22.08 1.15
N PRO A 444 -40.75 20.88 0.71
CA PRO A 444 -41.63 20.78 -0.45
C PRO A 444 -43.12 21.08 -0.18
N ASN A 445 -43.55 21.27 1.08
CA ASN A 445 -44.95 21.59 1.39
C ASN A 445 -45.35 23.04 1.09
N GLY A 446 -44.40 23.92 0.72
CA GLY A 446 -44.64 25.33 0.41
C GLY A 446 -44.76 25.67 -1.08
N LEU A 447 -44.70 24.69 -1.99
CA LEU A 447 -44.70 24.93 -3.44
C LEU A 447 -45.99 24.48 -4.16
N ALA A 448 -47.02 24.09 -3.42
CA ALA A 448 -48.35 23.83 -3.96
C ALA A 448 -49.29 25.00 -3.65
N GLY A 449 -49.19 26.07 -4.44
CA GLY A 449 -50.14 27.18 -4.37
C GLY A 449 -49.56 28.50 -4.86
N ASN A 450 -49.54 28.70 -6.18
CA ASN A 450 -49.98 29.93 -6.83
C ASN A 450 -49.91 29.73 -8.35
N GLY A 451 -51.08 29.77 -8.97
CA GLY A 451 -51.22 30.12 -10.38
C GLY A 451 -51.05 31.62 -10.60
#